data_AF-A0A857JCX7-F1
#
_entry.id   AF-A0A857JCX7-F1
#
_cell.length_a   1.000
_cell.length_b   1.000
_cell.length_c   1.000
_cell.angle_alpha   90.00
_cell.angle_beta   90.00
_cell.angle_gamma   90.00
#
_symmetry.space_group_name_H-M   'P 1'
#
loop_
_entity.id
_entity.type
_entity.pdbx_description
1 polymer ?
#
loop_
_entity_poly.entity_id
_entity_poly.type
_entity_poly.pdbx_seq_one_letter_code
_entity_poly.pdbx_strand_id
1 'polypeptide(L)'
;MPGAHAGLGHRPWSAHLGEGEQLCIERIFSIGNEFDVYTLAWLPAGAFPRLEAMSLKDLSGVNLKDLLAREYHRPATRFAEKLGIGALPPAACKALKLTAKTGGATLEIAASDRRGEAVYFQALYIPPNQRKLLLGSY
;
A
#
# COMPACT_ATOMS: atom_id res chain seq x y z
N MET A 1 9.76 0.82 13.67
CA MET A 1 10.67 0.12 12.75
C MET A 1 9.81 -0.45 11.64
N PRO A 2 9.99 -0.07 10.37
CA PRO A 2 9.34 -0.79 9.28
C PRO A 2 10.03 -2.15 9.13
N GLY A 3 9.26 -3.23 9.17
CA GLY A 3 9.73 -4.60 9.02
C GLY A 3 8.66 -5.42 8.31
N ALA A 4 9.05 -6.47 7.60
CA ALA A 4 8.10 -7.40 7.00
C ALA A 4 7.41 -8.19 8.12
N HIS A 5 6.12 -7.95 8.34
CA HIS A 5 5.34 -8.65 9.35
C HIS A 5 4.28 -9.55 8.70
N ALA A 6 4.38 -10.87 8.94
CA ALA A 6 3.33 -11.83 8.64
C ALA A 6 2.25 -11.78 9.74
N GLY A 7 1.25 -10.91 9.60
CA GLY A 7 0.11 -10.81 10.51
C GLY A 7 -1.02 -11.79 10.18
N LEU A 8 -1.43 -12.61 11.16
CA LEU A 8 -2.60 -13.50 11.12
C LEU A 8 -3.85 -12.74 11.58
N GLY A 9 -4.74 -12.45 10.64
CA GLY A 9 -6.04 -11.82 10.83
C GLY A 9 -6.53 -11.42 9.45
N HIS A 10 -7.74 -11.84 9.09
CA HIS A 10 -8.36 -11.78 7.75
C HIS A 10 -7.70 -10.72 6.85
N ARG A 11 -6.78 -11.18 6.01
CA ARG A 11 -5.85 -10.28 5.34
C ARG A 11 -6.62 -9.61 4.19
N PRO A 12 -6.88 -8.30 4.18
CA PRO A 12 -7.74 -7.68 3.17
C PRO A 12 -7.22 -7.90 1.74
N TRP A 13 -5.93 -8.19 1.59
CA TRP A 13 -5.30 -8.57 0.34
C TRP A 13 -5.59 -10.00 -0.14
N SER A 14 -5.99 -10.95 0.72
CA SER A 14 -6.08 -12.38 0.34
C SER A 14 -7.17 -12.65 -0.69
N ALA A 15 -8.25 -11.86 -0.67
CA ALA A 15 -9.28 -11.93 -1.70
C ALA A 15 -8.78 -11.52 -3.09
N HIS A 16 -7.70 -10.71 -3.17
CA HIS A 16 -7.13 -10.22 -4.43
C HIS A 16 -5.88 -10.99 -4.85
N LEU A 17 -4.97 -11.27 -3.92
CA LEU A 17 -3.67 -11.91 -4.18
C LEU A 17 -3.68 -13.43 -3.98
N GLY A 18 -4.78 -14.00 -3.47
CA GLY A 18 -4.87 -15.42 -3.12
C GLY A 18 -4.20 -15.77 -1.79
N GLU A 19 -3.99 -17.06 -1.54
CA GLU A 19 -3.49 -17.58 -0.25
C GLU A 19 -1.97 -17.81 -0.19
N GLY A 20 -1.23 -17.44 -1.24
CA GLY A 20 0.23 -17.62 -1.30
C GLY A 20 1.00 -16.74 -0.33
N GLU A 21 2.31 -17.01 -0.20
CA GLU A 21 3.21 -16.12 0.53
C GLU A 21 3.24 -14.73 -0.12
N GLN A 22 3.32 -13.70 0.72
CA GLN A 22 3.31 -12.31 0.27
C GLN A 22 4.47 -11.54 0.88
N LEU A 23 5.06 -10.68 0.06
CA LEU A 23 5.94 -9.62 0.52
C LEU A 23 5.11 -8.42 0.94
N CYS A 24 5.33 -7.91 2.16
CA CYS A 24 4.73 -6.66 2.63
C CYS A 24 5.78 -5.55 2.70
N ILE A 25 5.51 -4.44 2.02
CA ILE A 25 6.30 -3.21 2.09
C ILE A 25 5.52 -2.18 2.91
N GLU A 26 6.13 -1.71 4.00
CA GLU A 26 5.57 -0.65 4.84
C GLU A 26 6.31 0.68 4.61
N ARG A 27 5.56 1.76 4.38
CA ARG A 27 6.13 3.09 4.11
C ARG A 27 5.32 4.19 4.77
N ILE A 28 5.99 5.32 4.99
CA ILE A 28 5.36 6.60 5.31
C ILE A 28 5.70 7.56 4.18
N PHE A 29 4.69 8.21 3.59
CA PHE A 29 4.85 9.27 2.60
C PHE A 29 4.48 10.60 3.21
N SER A 30 5.36 11.60 3.07
CA SER A 30 5.00 12.98 3.40
C SER A 30 4.37 13.67 2.19
N ILE A 31 3.19 14.24 2.38
CA ILE A 31 2.45 14.95 1.34
C ILE A 31 2.67 16.44 1.53
N GLY A 32 3.53 17.03 0.69
CA GLY A 32 3.81 18.48 0.70
C GLY A 32 4.37 19.00 2.02
N ASN A 33 4.95 18.14 2.87
CA ASN A 33 5.33 18.43 4.26
C ASN A 33 4.15 18.89 5.15
N GLU A 34 2.90 18.60 4.76
CA GLU A 34 1.70 19.01 5.49
C GLU A 34 1.17 17.89 6.39
N PHE A 35 1.17 16.66 5.89
CA PHE A 35 0.76 15.48 6.63
C PHE A 35 1.44 14.24 6.06
N ASP A 36 1.51 13.20 6.88
CA ASP A 36 2.09 11.93 6.51
C ASP A 36 1.00 10.87 6.29
N VAL A 37 1.20 10.00 5.31
CA VAL A 37 0.32 8.87 4.99
C VAL A 37 1.09 7.58 5.25
N TYR A 38 0.52 6.70 6.05
CA TYR A 38 1.09 5.37 6.28
C TYR A 38 0.52 4.41 5.24
N THR A 39 1.37 3.61 4.61
CA THR A 39 0.98 2.72 3.53
C THR A 39 1.56 1.34 3.71
N LEU A 40 0.76 0.35 3.36
CA LEU A 40 1.12 -1.06 3.27
C LEU A 40 0.88 -1.52 1.84
N ALA A 41 1.88 -2.14 1.21
CA ALA A 41 1.74 -2.76 -0.10
C ALA A 41 2.11 -4.24 0.00
N TRP A 42 1.20 -5.09 -0.45
CA TRP A 42 1.38 -6.54 -0.51
C TRP A 42 1.52 -6.99 -1.95
N LEU A 43 2.52 -7.84 -2.19
CA LEU A 43 2.83 -8.42 -3.50
C LEU A 43 3.04 -9.93 -3.34
N PRO A 44 2.73 -10.75 -4.36
CA PRO A 44 3.07 -12.17 -4.34
C PRO A 44 4.58 -12.36 -4.14
N ALA A 45 4.97 -13.15 -3.15
CA ALA A 45 6.37 -13.47 -2.90
C ALA A 45 6.97 -14.24 -4.09
N GLY A 46 8.25 -14.02 -4.36
CA GLY A 46 8.98 -14.62 -5.48
C GLY A 46 8.66 -14.02 -6.86
N ALA A 47 7.58 -13.24 -6.99
CA ALA A 47 7.25 -12.57 -8.25
C ALA A 47 8.21 -11.42 -8.56
N PHE A 48 8.82 -10.83 -7.53
CA PHE A 48 9.65 -9.63 -7.65
C PHE A 48 10.99 -9.75 -6.90
N PRO A 49 11.89 -10.66 -7.32
CA PRO A 49 13.12 -10.98 -6.58
C PRO A 49 14.07 -9.79 -6.38
N ARG A 50 14.23 -8.90 -7.37
CA ARG A 50 15.01 -7.65 -7.20
C ARG A 50 14.44 -6.75 -6.10
N LEU A 51 13.12 -6.59 -6.01
CA LEU A 51 12.48 -5.76 -4.99
C LEU A 51 12.55 -6.41 -3.60
N GLU A 52 12.56 -7.73 -3.49
CA GLU A 52 12.87 -8.45 -2.24
C GLU A 52 14.34 -8.26 -1.80
N ALA A 53 15.26 -8.14 -2.75
CA ALA A 53 16.68 -7.93 -2.48
C ALA A 53 17.05 -6.46 -2.20
N MET A 54 16.15 -5.51 -2.42
CA MET A 54 16.41 -4.08 -2.19
C MET A 54 16.45 -3.77 -0.70
N SER A 55 17.40 -2.92 -0.30
CA SER A 55 17.42 -2.40 1.06
C SER A 55 16.26 -1.41 1.28
N LEU A 56 15.86 -1.22 2.55
CA LEU A 56 14.86 -0.20 2.90
C LEU A 56 15.27 1.21 2.42
N LYS A 57 16.57 1.49 2.35
CA LYS A 57 17.10 2.75 1.85
C LYS A 57 16.88 2.90 0.35
N ASP A 58 17.03 1.82 -0.41
CA ASP A 58 16.82 1.81 -1.87
C ASP A 58 15.34 1.85 -2.25
N LEU A 59 14.46 1.36 -1.36
CA LEU A 59 13.01 1.49 -1.52
C LEU A 59 12.49 2.89 -1.18
N SER A 60 13.29 3.72 -0.49
CA SER A 60 12.95 5.11 -0.21
C SER A 60 13.01 5.94 -1.49
N GLY A 61 11.92 6.66 -1.80
CA GLY A 61 11.80 7.49 -3.01
C GLY A 61 11.49 6.72 -4.31
N VAL A 62 11.55 5.38 -4.33
CA VAL A 62 11.14 4.59 -5.50
C VAL A 62 9.61 4.55 -5.61
N ASN A 63 9.09 4.87 -6.78
CA ASN A 63 7.69 4.67 -7.12
C ASN A 63 7.46 3.19 -7.47
N LEU A 64 6.68 2.49 -6.66
CA LEU A 64 6.41 1.06 -6.82
C LEU A 64 5.85 0.74 -8.22
N LYS A 65 4.95 1.58 -8.74
CA LYS A 65 4.34 1.37 -10.06
C LYS A 65 5.39 1.44 -11.17
N ASP A 66 6.28 2.42 -11.10
CA ASP A 66 7.34 2.62 -12.09
C ASP A 66 8.36 1.49 -12.03
N LEU A 67 8.72 1.02 -10.83
CA LEU A 67 9.62 -0.11 -10.67
C LEU A 67 9.02 -1.38 -11.28
N LEU A 68 7.75 -1.69 -10.97
CA LEU A 68 7.06 -2.87 -11.52
C LEU A 68 6.96 -2.83 -13.05
N ALA A 69 6.67 -1.65 -13.61
CA ALA A 69 6.59 -1.48 -15.06
C ALA A 69 7.96 -1.61 -15.74
N ARG A 70 9.00 -1.00 -15.19
CA ARG A 70 10.34 -0.93 -15.80
C ARG A 70 11.12 -2.23 -15.67
N GLU A 71 11.11 -2.83 -14.48
CA GLU A 71 12.01 -3.95 -14.16
C GLU A 71 11.39 -5.31 -14.46
N TYR A 72 10.05 -5.41 -14.40
CA TYR A 72 9.36 -6.70 -14.50
C TYR A 72 8.40 -6.78 -15.69
N HIS A 73 8.28 -5.69 -16.48
CA HIS A 73 7.32 -5.58 -17.58
C HIS A 73 5.88 -5.97 -17.19
N ARG A 74 5.54 -5.79 -15.91
CA ARG A 74 4.21 -6.05 -15.34
C ARG A 74 3.59 -4.74 -14.86
N PRO A 75 3.19 -3.84 -15.78
CA PRO A 75 2.50 -2.64 -15.39
C PRO A 75 1.13 -3.01 -14.78
N ALA A 76 0.83 -2.47 -13.60
CA ALA A 76 -0.53 -2.44 -13.11
C ALA A 76 -1.35 -1.50 -14.00
N THR A 77 -2.37 -2.03 -14.65
CA THR A 77 -3.18 -1.28 -15.65
C THR A 77 -4.63 -1.12 -15.26
N ARG A 78 -5.12 -1.91 -14.29
CA ARG A 78 -6.48 -1.86 -13.79
C ARG A 78 -6.44 -1.72 -12.27
N PHE A 79 -7.29 -0.85 -11.74
CA PHE A 79 -7.36 -0.55 -10.32
C PHE A 79 -8.80 -0.60 -9.86
N ALA A 80 -9.06 -1.36 -8.79
CA ALA A 80 -10.29 -1.26 -8.03
C ALA A 80 -9.99 -0.59 -6.70
N GLU A 81 -10.63 0.54 -6.45
CA GLU A 81 -10.36 1.42 -5.31
C GLU A 81 -11.56 1.43 -4.36
N LYS A 82 -11.31 1.28 -3.05
CA LYS A 82 -12.32 1.38 -2.00
C LYS A 82 -11.87 2.38 -0.95
N LEU A 83 -12.67 3.42 -0.73
CA LEU A 83 -12.44 4.43 0.29
C LEU A 83 -13.41 4.22 1.46
N GLY A 84 -12.87 4.08 2.67
CA GLY A 84 -13.63 4.07 3.91
C GLY A 84 -13.23 5.21 4.83
N ILE A 85 -14.18 5.80 5.54
CA ILE A 85 -13.94 6.79 6.59
C ILE A 85 -14.28 6.18 7.94
N GLY A 86 -13.37 6.29 8.90
CA GLY A 86 -13.55 5.70 10.24
C GLY A 86 -12.31 5.82 11.09
N ALA A 87 -12.28 5.09 12.22
CA ALA A 87 -11.09 5.03 13.06
C ALA A 87 -9.94 4.33 12.33
N LEU A 88 -8.78 4.98 12.29
CA LEU A 88 -7.58 4.37 11.74
C LEU A 88 -7.12 3.19 12.61
N PRO A 89 -6.57 2.12 12.01
CA PRO A 89 -6.13 0.97 12.78
C PRO A 89 -4.97 1.34 13.72
N PRO A 90 -4.76 0.59 14.82
CA PRO A 90 -3.72 0.89 15.81
C PRO A 90 -2.31 1.00 15.21
N ALA A 91 -1.99 0.16 14.22
CA ALA A 91 -0.70 0.21 13.53
C ALA A 91 -0.47 1.54 12.80
N ALA A 92 -1.50 2.04 12.09
CA ALA A 92 -1.44 3.33 11.40
C ALA A 92 -1.34 4.49 12.40
N CYS A 93 -2.14 4.48 13.47
CA CYS A 93 -2.05 5.51 14.51
C CYS A 93 -0.64 5.56 15.13
N LYS A 94 -0.05 4.40 15.42
CA LYS A 94 1.31 4.30 15.96
C LYS A 94 2.37 4.80 14.96
N ALA A 95 2.29 4.38 13.70
CA ALA A 95 3.24 4.78 12.65
C ALA A 95 3.21 6.30 12.41
N LEU A 96 2.02 6.89 12.43
CA LEU A 96 1.79 8.33 12.21
C LEU A 96 1.86 9.17 13.50
N LYS A 97 2.18 8.56 14.65
CA LYS A 97 2.23 9.22 15.97
C LYS A 97 0.92 9.94 16.35
N LEU A 98 -0.21 9.37 15.98
CA LEU A 98 -1.55 9.86 16.28
C LEU A 98 -2.09 9.25 17.58
N THR A 99 -3.08 9.92 18.16
CA THR A 99 -3.88 9.34 19.24
C THR A 99 -4.59 8.08 18.78
N ALA A 100 -4.76 7.10 19.66
CA ALA A 100 -5.47 5.87 19.33
C ALA A 100 -6.91 6.16 18.87
N LYS A 101 -7.39 5.40 17.87
CA LYS A 101 -8.72 5.56 17.26
C LYS A 101 -8.96 6.93 16.60
N THR A 102 -7.90 7.65 16.21
CA THR A 102 -8.04 8.87 15.39
C THR A 102 -8.87 8.55 14.14
N GLY A 103 -9.92 9.33 13.90
CA GLY A 103 -10.71 9.22 12.67
C GLY A 103 -9.86 9.60 11.46
N GLY A 104 -10.07 8.98 10.31
CA GLY A 104 -9.32 9.24 9.09
C GLY A 104 -9.91 8.48 7.91
N ALA A 105 -9.16 8.43 6.82
CA ALA A 105 -9.54 7.66 5.63
C ALA A 105 -8.63 6.46 5.41
N THR A 106 -9.22 5.33 5.02
CA THR A 106 -8.52 4.15 4.54
C THR A 106 -8.85 3.99 3.05
N LEU A 107 -7.84 4.06 2.20
CA LEU A 107 -7.96 3.78 0.77
C LEU A 107 -7.30 2.44 0.47
N GLU A 108 -8.09 1.48 0.00
CA GLU A 108 -7.64 0.18 -0.48
C GLU A 108 -7.60 0.19 -2.00
N ILE A 109 -6.51 -0.33 -2.58
CA ILE A 109 -6.28 -0.40 -4.02
C ILE A 109 -5.90 -1.83 -4.37
N ALA A 110 -6.77 -2.50 -5.12
CA ALA A 110 -6.50 -3.78 -5.74
C ALA A 110 -6.03 -3.55 -7.19
N ALA A 111 -4.77 -3.88 -7.48
CA ALA A 111 -4.15 -3.62 -8.77
C ALA A 111 -3.97 -4.90 -9.58
N SER A 112 -4.36 -4.85 -10.85
CA SER A 112 -4.23 -5.96 -11.81
C SER A 112 -3.59 -5.52 -13.12
N ASP A 113 -2.98 -6.47 -13.83
CA ASP A 113 -2.45 -6.26 -15.17
C ASP A 113 -3.56 -6.29 -16.25
N ARG A 114 -3.18 -6.23 -17.53
CA ARG A 114 -4.14 -6.22 -18.65
C ARG A 114 -4.89 -7.54 -18.82
N ARG A 115 -4.30 -8.64 -18.36
CA ARG A 115 -4.89 -10.00 -18.40
C ARG A 115 -5.85 -10.21 -17.23
N GLY A 116 -5.83 -9.32 -16.24
CA GLY A 116 -6.64 -9.40 -15.03
C GLY A 116 -5.90 -10.05 -13.86
N GLU A 117 -4.65 -10.46 -14.06
CA GLU A 117 -3.83 -11.08 -13.02
C GLU A 117 -3.49 -10.05 -11.93
N ALA A 118 -3.58 -10.47 -10.68
CA ALA A 118 -3.30 -9.62 -9.55
C ALA A 118 -1.80 -9.28 -9.48
N VAL A 119 -1.48 -7.99 -9.38
CA VAL A 119 -0.10 -7.49 -9.31
C VAL A 119 0.27 -7.17 -7.87
N TYR A 120 -0.55 -6.36 -7.21
CA TYR A 120 -0.38 -5.99 -5.80
C TYR A 120 -1.70 -5.53 -5.19
N PHE A 121 -1.75 -5.53 -3.86
CA PHE A 121 -2.80 -4.86 -3.09
C PHE A 121 -2.14 -3.80 -2.20
N GLN A 122 -2.75 -2.63 -2.07
CA GLN A 122 -2.21 -1.55 -1.26
C GLN A 122 -3.28 -0.96 -0.37
N ALA A 123 -2.93 -0.68 0.89
CA ALA A 123 -3.73 0.12 1.80
C ALA A 123 -2.98 1.42 2.13
N LEU A 124 -3.70 2.54 2.09
CA LEU A 124 -3.24 3.85 2.50
C LEU A 124 -4.09 4.32 3.67
N TYR A 125 -3.44 4.75 4.75
CA TYR A 125 -4.07 5.29 5.94
C TYR A 125 -3.75 6.77 6.04
N ILE A 126 -4.79 7.58 5.81
CA ILE A 126 -4.69 9.02 5.63
C ILE A 126 -5.26 9.69 6.88
N PRO A 127 -4.46 10.45 7.65
CA PRO A 127 -4.95 11.19 8.82
C PRO A 127 -5.89 12.34 8.39
N PRO A 128 -6.67 12.90 9.33
CA PRO A 128 -7.45 14.11 9.08
C PRO A 128 -6.58 15.22 8.52
N ASN A 129 -7.05 15.83 7.43
CA ASN A 129 -6.39 16.93 6.77
C ASN A 129 -7.42 17.76 6.00
N GLN A 130 -6.99 18.89 5.42
CA GLN A 130 -7.86 19.81 4.67
C GLN A 130 -7.84 19.59 3.15
N ARG A 131 -7.11 18.57 2.66
CA ARG A 131 -6.99 18.27 1.24
C ARG A 131 -8.15 17.39 0.76
N LYS A 132 -8.44 17.48 -0.53
CA LYS A 132 -9.44 16.65 -1.21
C LYS A 132 -8.72 15.53 -1.95
N LEU A 133 -9.21 14.31 -1.79
CA LEU A 133 -8.77 13.17 -2.59
C LEU A 133 -9.65 13.09 -3.84
N LEU A 134 -9.02 13.15 -5.02
CA LEU A 134 -9.69 12.87 -6.28
C LEU A 134 -9.67 11.35 -6.52
N LEU A 135 -10.85 10.75 -6.73
CA LEU A 135 -11.00 9.34 -7.09
C LEU A 135 -11.46 9.25 -8.55
N GLY A 136 -10.78 8.42 -9.34
CA GLY A 136 -11.04 8.31 -10.77
C GLY A 136 -10.51 9.49 -11.60
N SER A 137 -10.57 9.34 -12.92
CA SER A 137 -10.34 10.40 -13.91
C SER A 137 -11.57 10.48 -14.79
N TYR A 138 -12.00 11.70 -15.15
CA TYR A 138 -13.08 11.95 -16.11
C TYR A 138 -12.64 11.60 -17.54
#